data_AF-A0A9E7JZS3-F1
#
_entry.id   AF-A0A9E7JZS3-F1
#
_cell.length_a   1.000
_cell.length_b   1.000
_cell.length_c   1.000
_cell.angle_alpha   90.00
_cell.angle_beta   90.00
_cell.angle_gamma   90.00
#
_symmetry.space_group_name_H-M   'P 1'
#
loop_
_entity.id
_entity.type
_entity.pdbx_description
1 polymer ?
#
loop_
_entity_poly.entity_id
_entity_poly.type
_entity_poly.pdbx_seq_one_letter_code
_entity_poly.pdbx_strand_id
1 'polypeptide(L)'
;MAPPKKARMASRNPSLIRGIGKFSRSKMYHKRGIWAIKAKHGGSFPHHDLKPAPTTPVAVKPPKFYPADDVKTPIPNHRKAKPTKLRASITPGTVLILLAGRFMGKRVVFLKQLPSGLLLVSGPFKINGVPLRRVNQAYVIATSTKVDISQVNTDKFDDKYFTKEKRKRAKKSEGEFFEAEKEETKALPQEKKDDQKSVDAPLIKAIEAVEDLKAYLGARFSLRSGMKPHELVF
;
A
#
# COMPACT_ATOMS: atom_id res chain seq x y z
N MET A 1 7.71 10.38 -36.07
CA MET A 1 7.76 10.31 -34.59
C MET A 1 7.08 11.54 -34.02
N ALA A 2 6.03 11.40 -33.21
CA ALA A 2 5.43 12.54 -32.52
C ALA A 2 6.44 13.13 -31.52
N PRO A 3 6.60 14.46 -31.42
CA PRO A 3 7.55 15.07 -30.50
C PRO A 3 7.22 14.63 -29.06
N PRO A 4 8.24 14.38 -28.21
CA PRO A 4 8.01 14.00 -26.83
C PRO A 4 7.17 15.07 -26.14
N LYS A 5 6.05 14.67 -25.53
CA LYS A 5 5.20 15.58 -24.75
C LYS A 5 6.07 16.25 -23.70
N LYS A 6 6.26 17.58 -23.80
CA LYS A 6 6.96 18.38 -22.79
C LYS A 6 6.46 17.99 -21.41
N ALA A 7 7.38 17.67 -20.50
CA ALA A 7 7.06 17.35 -19.12
C ALA A 7 6.11 18.42 -18.55
N ARG A 8 5.03 18.01 -17.88
CA ARG A 8 4.07 18.94 -17.25
C ARG A 8 4.86 19.86 -16.32
N MET A 9 5.00 21.13 -16.68
CA MET A 9 5.59 22.13 -15.80
C MET A 9 4.83 22.09 -14.47
N ALA A 10 5.57 22.00 -13.37
CA ALA A 10 5.02 22.10 -12.03
C ALA A 10 4.18 23.39 -11.89
N SER A 11 3.20 23.39 -10.98
CA SER A 11 2.35 24.56 -10.75
C SER A 11 3.21 25.78 -10.43
N ARG A 12 3.04 26.88 -11.20
CA ARG A 12 3.69 28.17 -10.93
C ARG A 12 3.20 28.85 -9.64
N ASN A 13 2.16 28.30 -9.00
CA ASN A 13 1.67 28.67 -7.67
C ASN A 13 1.95 27.52 -6.68
N PRO A 14 2.96 27.62 -5.80
CA PRO A 14 3.15 26.64 -4.74
C PRO A 14 1.98 26.70 -3.75
N SER A 15 1.66 25.59 -3.09
CA SER A 15 0.63 25.55 -2.03
C SER A 15 1.14 26.21 -0.76
N LEU A 16 0.32 27.07 -0.14
CA LEU A 16 0.55 27.56 1.23
C LEU A 16 0.09 26.51 2.24
N ILE A 17 -1.15 26.07 2.10
CA ILE A 17 -1.74 24.92 2.77
C ILE A 17 -2.52 24.09 1.74
N ARG A 18 -2.94 22.87 2.09
CA ARG A 18 -3.67 22.00 1.16
C ARG A 18 -4.95 22.70 0.67
N GLY A 19 -5.02 22.95 -0.64
CA GLY A 19 -6.17 23.58 -1.29
C GLY A 19 -6.04 25.11 -1.47
N ILE A 20 -5.04 25.75 -0.86
CA ILE A 20 -4.81 27.19 -0.98
C ILE A 20 -3.43 27.45 -1.59
N GLY A 21 -3.40 28.16 -2.71
CA GLY A 21 -2.15 28.61 -3.34
C GLY A 21 -1.52 29.79 -2.60
N LYS A 22 -0.19 29.88 -2.63
CA LYS A 22 0.59 30.98 -2.01
C LYS A 22 0.30 32.34 -2.64
N PHE A 23 0.06 32.38 -3.94
CA PHE A 23 -0.21 33.62 -4.68
C PHE A 23 -1.69 33.79 -5.01
N SER A 24 -2.15 35.04 -4.95
CA SER A 24 -3.50 35.47 -5.35
C SER A 24 -3.72 35.34 -6.86
N ARG A 25 -4.99 35.46 -7.28
CA ARG A 25 -5.40 35.38 -8.70
C ARG A 25 -4.73 36.45 -9.57
N SER A 26 -4.65 37.70 -9.10
CA SER A 26 -4.02 38.81 -9.83
C SER A 26 -2.52 38.60 -10.03
N LYS A 27 -1.79 38.21 -8.98
CA LYS A 27 -0.36 37.88 -9.09
C LYS A 27 -0.11 36.71 -10.05
N MET A 28 -0.98 35.70 -10.01
CA MET A 28 -0.90 34.55 -10.93
C MET A 28 -1.26 34.90 -12.37
N TYR A 29 -2.16 35.86 -12.60
CA TYR A 29 -2.51 36.37 -13.92
C TYR A 29 -1.29 36.98 -14.63
N HIS A 30 -0.52 37.80 -13.91
CA HIS A 30 0.74 38.37 -14.42
C HIS A 30 1.83 37.30 -14.57
N LYS A 31 2.05 36.49 -13.53
CA LYS A 31 3.11 35.46 -13.52
C LYS A 31 2.94 34.37 -14.59
N ARG A 32 1.70 34.06 -15.00
CA ARG A 32 1.43 33.10 -16.08
C ARG A 32 1.52 33.71 -17.48
N GLY A 33 1.69 35.03 -17.60
CA GLY A 33 1.67 35.73 -18.89
C GLY A 33 0.29 35.74 -19.55
N ILE A 34 -0.78 35.42 -18.80
CA ILE A 34 -2.15 35.35 -19.33
C ILE A 34 -2.60 36.74 -19.82
N TRP A 35 -2.13 37.80 -19.17
CA TRP A 35 -2.36 39.18 -19.59
C TRP A 35 -1.83 39.47 -21.00
N ALA A 36 -0.63 38.99 -21.32
CA ALA A 36 -0.02 39.20 -22.64
C ALA A 36 -0.75 38.40 -23.72
N ILE A 37 -1.21 37.19 -23.39
CA ILE A 37 -2.05 36.38 -24.31
C ILE A 37 -3.38 37.09 -24.57
N LYS A 38 -4.04 37.59 -23.52
CA LYS A 38 -5.29 38.36 -23.65
C LYS A 38 -5.11 39.60 -24.52
N ALA A 39 -4.00 40.33 -24.34
CA ALA A 39 -3.68 41.50 -25.16
C ALA A 39 -3.48 41.13 -26.64
N LYS A 40 -2.81 40.01 -26.93
CA LYS A 40 -2.60 39.52 -28.31
C LYS A 40 -3.89 39.07 -29.00
N HIS A 41 -4.90 38.64 -28.25
CA HIS A 41 -6.19 38.17 -28.78
C HIS A 41 -7.31 39.22 -28.64
N GLY A 42 -6.97 40.50 -28.80
CA GLY A 42 -7.95 41.60 -28.84
C GLY A 42 -8.77 41.74 -27.55
N GLY A 43 -8.21 41.39 -26.39
CA GLY A 43 -8.92 41.46 -25.10
C GLY A 43 -9.72 40.20 -24.76
N SER A 44 -9.75 39.18 -25.61
CA SER A 44 -10.43 37.90 -25.36
C SER A 44 -9.44 36.76 -25.09
N PHE A 45 -9.90 35.65 -24.51
CA PHE A 45 -9.09 34.44 -24.40
C PHE A 45 -9.36 33.49 -25.57
N PRO A 46 -8.35 32.73 -26.04
CA PRO A 46 -8.56 31.72 -27.07
C PRO A 46 -9.61 30.69 -26.65
N HIS A 47 -10.60 30.45 -27.51
CA HIS A 47 -11.58 29.37 -27.37
C HIS A 47 -11.21 28.17 -28.26
N HIS A 48 -11.45 26.96 -27.77
CA HIS A 48 -11.37 25.75 -28.58
C HIS A 48 -12.79 25.22 -28.79
N ASP A 49 -13.24 25.21 -30.03
CA ASP A 49 -14.52 24.62 -30.40
C ASP A 49 -14.45 23.09 -30.29
N LEU A 50 -15.53 22.48 -29.80
CA LEU A 50 -15.64 21.03 -29.67
C LEU A 50 -15.60 20.42 -31.07
N LYS A 51 -14.63 19.53 -31.30
CA LYS A 51 -14.50 18.80 -32.55
C LYS A 51 -15.73 17.89 -32.73
N PRO A 52 -16.46 17.94 -33.86
CA PRO A 52 -17.64 17.11 -34.07
C PRO A 52 -17.26 15.63 -34.00
N ALA A 53 -18.02 14.85 -33.23
CA ALA A 53 -17.81 13.42 -33.08
C ALA A 53 -18.05 12.70 -34.41
N PRO A 54 -17.23 11.69 -34.78
CA PRO A 54 -17.40 10.95 -36.03
C PRO A 54 -18.72 10.16 -36.04
N THR A 55 -19.50 10.35 -37.11
CA THR A 55 -20.85 9.82 -37.35
C THR A 55 -20.83 8.42 -37.98
N THR A 56 -20.33 7.40 -37.28
CA THR A 56 -20.57 6.00 -37.67
C THR A 56 -20.73 5.10 -36.44
N PRO A 57 -21.94 5.00 -35.84
CA PRO A 57 -22.20 4.00 -34.83
C PRO A 57 -22.27 2.62 -35.48
N VAL A 58 -21.33 1.73 -35.13
CA VAL A 58 -21.42 0.29 -35.41
C VAL A 58 -22.72 -0.23 -34.78
N ALA A 59 -23.61 -0.84 -35.57
CA ALA A 59 -24.91 -1.33 -35.13
C ALA A 59 -24.76 -2.43 -34.06
N VAL A 60 -25.00 -2.07 -32.80
CA VAL A 60 -24.98 -3.00 -31.66
C VAL A 60 -26.29 -3.79 -31.67
N LYS A 61 -26.22 -5.12 -31.84
CA LYS A 61 -27.40 -5.99 -31.77
C LYS A 61 -28.02 -5.93 -30.37
N PRO A 62 -29.34 -5.75 -30.22
CA PRO A 62 -29.97 -5.67 -28.90
C PRO A 62 -29.90 -7.02 -28.16
N PRO A 63 -29.88 -7.01 -26.81
CA PRO A 63 -29.95 -8.23 -26.02
C PRO A 63 -31.29 -8.95 -26.25
N LYS A 64 -31.26 -10.28 -26.25
CA LYS A 64 -32.48 -11.12 -26.44
C LYS A 64 -33.37 -11.21 -25.21
N PHE A 65 -32.83 -10.91 -24.02
CA PHE A 65 -33.51 -11.05 -22.74
C PHE A 65 -33.53 -9.70 -22.02
N TYR A 66 -34.71 -9.31 -21.54
CA TYR A 66 -34.92 -8.12 -20.71
C TYR A 66 -35.40 -8.58 -19.32
N PRO A 67 -34.80 -8.10 -18.22
CA PRO A 67 -35.33 -8.34 -16.89
C PRO A 67 -36.69 -7.64 -16.72
N ALA A 68 -37.52 -8.13 -15.79
CA ALA A 68 -38.83 -7.53 -15.51
C ALA A 68 -38.71 -6.14 -14.84
N ASP A 69 -37.66 -5.92 -14.05
CA ASP A 69 -37.39 -4.67 -13.34
C ASP A 69 -36.01 -4.10 -13.71
N ASP A 70 -35.94 -2.78 -13.87
CA ASP A 70 -34.70 -2.05 -14.09
C ASP A 70 -33.97 -1.75 -12.78
N VAL A 71 -32.67 -2.04 -12.74
CA VAL A 71 -31.81 -1.67 -11.61
C VAL A 71 -31.28 -0.25 -11.83
N LYS A 72 -31.67 0.68 -10.94
CA LYS A 72 -31.21 2.07 -10.99
C LYS A 72 -29.69 2.17 -10.93
N THR A 73 -29.11 2.97 -11.82
CA THR A 73 -27.65 3.19 -11.86
C THR A 73 -27.17 3.98 -10.63
N PRO A 74 -26.06 3.58 -9.99
CA PRO A 74 -25.48 4.32 -8.88
C PRO A 74 -24.98 5.71 -9.31
N ILE A 75 -25.16 6.70 -8.43
CA ILE A 75 -24.65 8.06 -8.63
C ILE A 75 -23.11 8.03 -8.70
N PRO A 76 -22.47 8.71 -9.67
CA PRO A 76 -21.01 8.69 -9.79
C PRO A 76 -20.34 9.33 -8.57
N ASN A 77 -19.41 8.59 -7.96
CA ASN A 77 -18.62 9.06 -6.82
C ASN A 77 -17.18 9.36 -7.27
N HIS A 78 -16.73 10.62 -7.11
CA HIS A 78 -15.38 11.03 -7.45
C HIS A 78 -14.32 10.75 -6.36
N ARG A 79 -14.73 10.23 -5.19
CA ARG A 79 -13.80 9.91 -4.08
C ARG A 79 -12.97 8.68 -4.44
N LYS A 80 -11.65 8.87 -4.54
CA LYS A 80 -10.68 7.78 -4.70
C LYS A 80 -10.13 7.38 -3.34
N ALA A 81 -10.12 6.08 -3.05
CA ALA A 81 -9.45 5.54 -1.87
C ALA A 81 -7.95 5.88 -1.94
N LYS A 82 -7.40 6.34 -0.81
CA LYS A 82 -5.99 6.67 -0.68
C LYS A 82 -5.30 5.63 0.19
N PRO A 83 -3.99 5.39 -0.01
CA PRO A 83 -3.22 4.54 0.89
C PRO A 83 -3.27 5.09 2.32
N THR A 84 -3.17 4.20 3.30
CA THR A 84 -3.14 4.57 4.71
C THR A 84 -1.91 5.43 5.00
N LYS A 85 -2.10 6.47 5.82
CA LYS A 85 -0.98 7.28 6.27
C LYS A 85 -0.22 6.54 7.37
N LEU A 86 1.10 6.53 7.23
CA LEU A 86 1.99 5.93 8.20
C LEU A 86 2.05 6.78 9.48
N ARG A 87 1.96 6.15 10.65
CA ARG A 87 2.08 6.81 11.97
C ARG A 87 3.51 7.28 12.18
N ALA A 88 3.71 8.47 12.73
CA ALA A 88 5.06 9.02 12.97
C ALA A 88 5.96 8.13 13.85
N SER A 89 5.37 7.34 14.75
CA SER A 89 6.10 6.39 15.62
C SER A 89 6.67 5.19 14.86
N ILE A 90 6.19 4.91 13.66
CA ILE A 90 6.66 3.80 12.83
C ILE A 90 7.70 4.40 11.88
N THR A 91 8.96 4.02 12.04
CA THR A 91 10.02 4.33 11.07
C THR A 91 10.66 3.04 10.62
N PRO A 92 11.22 2.93 9.40
CA PRO A 92 12.02 1.76 9.01
C PRO A 92 13.02 1.43 10.12
N GLY A 93 13.08 0.18 10.57
CA GLY A 93 13.88 -0.19 11.76
C GLY A 93 13.09 -0.43 13.03
N THR A 94 11.91 0.16 13.16
CA THR A 94 11.17 0.13 14.43
C THR A 94 10.71 -1.28 14.76
N VAL A 95 10.90 -1.70 16.01
CA VAL A 95 10.34 -2.96 16.50
C VAL A 95 8.86 -2.76 16.81
N LEU A 96 8.06 -3.67 16.29
CA LEU A 96 6.61 -3.70 16.31
C LEU A 96 6.12 -4.89 17.12
N ILE A 97 5.13 -4.69 17.97
CA ILE A 97 4.43 -5.78 18.65
C ILE A 97 3.15 -6.09 17.87
N LEU A 98 3.01 -7.32 17.38
CA LEU A 98 1.80 -7.76 16.69
C LEU A 98 0.68 -8.02 17.70
N LEU A 99 -0.52 -7.48 17.44
CA LEU A 99 -1.66 -7.69 18.34
C LEU A 99 -2.62 -8.77 17.85
N ALA A 100 -2.70 -9.00 16.53
CA ALA A 100 -3.71 -9.87 15.93
C ALA A 100 -3.11 -10.97 15.03
N GLY A 101 -3.86 -12.06 14.90
CA GLY A 101 -3.53 -13.21 14.06
C GLY A 101 -2.60 -14.22 14.74
N ARG A 102 -2.09 -15.19 13.98
CA ARG A 102 -1.29 -16.31 14.52
C ARG A 102 -0.05 -15.87 15.31
N PHE A 103 0.54 -14.75 14.93
CA PHE A 103 1.77 -14.21 15.52
C PHE A 103 1.52 -13.09 16.54
N MET A 104 0.31 -12.99 17.11
CA MET A 104 0.01 -12.05 18.19
C MET A 104 1.05 -12.14 19.32
N GLY A 105 1.37 -11.04 20.00
CA GLY A 105 2.39 -10.91 21.03
C GLY A 105 3.84 -11.02 20.54
N LYS A 106 4.12 -11.42 19.29
CA LYS A 106 5.50 -11.46 18.78
C LYS A 106 6.02 -10.06 18.48
N ARG A 107 7.32 -9.86 18.75
CA ARG A 107 8.05 -8.62 18.45
C ARG A 107 8.77 -8.78 17.13
N VAL A 108 8.61 -7.82 16.24
CA VAL A 108 8.90 -7.98 14.81
C VAL A 108 9.43 -6.68 14.22
N VAL A 109 10.32 -6.73 13.25
CA VAL A 109 10.98 -5.53 12.71
C VAL A 109 10.21 -4.97 11.52
N PHE A 110 9.96 -3.67 11.51
CA PHE A 110 9.33 -2.97 10.39
C PHE A 110 10.34 -2.67 9.27
N LEU A 111 10.01 -3.07 8.05
CA LEU A 111 10.85 -2.87 6.87
C LEU A 111 10.42 -1.65 6.05
N LYS A 112 9.25 -1.76 5.39
CA LYS A 112 8.70 -0.69 4.54
C LYS A 112 7.18 -0.71 4.51
N GLN A 113 6.58 0.41 4.09
CA GLN A 113 5.16 0.45 3.76
C GLN A 113 4.94 0.01 2.31
N LEU A 114 4.00 -0.91 2.09
CA LEU A 114 3.62 -1.37 0.75
C LEU A 114 2.68 -0.38 0.06
N PRO A 115 2.53 -0.44 -1.28
CA PRO A 115 1.61 0.42 -2.04
C PRO A 115 0.15 0.37 -1.56
N SER A 116 -0.29 -0.78 -1.04
CA SER A 116 -1.61 -0.95 -0.41
C SER A 116 -1.80 -0.17 0.90
N GLY A 117 -0.70 0.29 1.51
CA GLY A 117 -0.67 0.91 2.83
C GLY A 117 -0.42 -0.07 3.98
N LEU A 118 -0.33 -1.38 3.69
CA LEU A 118 0.06 -2.39 4.69
C LEU A 118 1.56 -2.29 5.00
N LEU A 119 1.94 -2.72 6.21
CA LEU A 119 3.32 -2.78 6.65
C LEU A 119 3.94 -4.09 6.20
N LEU A 120 5.12 -4.03 5.57
CA LEU A 120 6.00 -5.18 5.39
C LEU A 120 6.86 -5.32 6.64
N VAL A 121 6.79 -6.51 7.23
CA VAL A 121 7.36 -6.79 8.53
C VAL A 121 8.11 -8.13 8.45
N SER A 122 9.28 -8.24 9.09
CA SER A 122 10.02 -9.50 9.26
C SER A 122 10.42 -9.70 10.72
N GLY A 123 10.13 -10.88 11.26
CA GLY A 123 10.71 -11.30 12.53
C GLY A 123 11.70 -12.37 12.18
N PRO A 124 13.02 -12.11 12.24
CA PRO A 124 13.99 -13.02 11.66
C PRO A 124 13.66 -14.46 12.00
N PHE A 125 13.37 -15.27 10.98
CA PHE A 125 12.55 -16.47 11.13
C PHE A 125 13.17 -17.44 12.13
N LYS A 126 14.50 -17.44 12.21
CA LYS A 126 15.33 -18.20 13.17
C LYS A 126 15.09 -17.82 14.64
N ILE A 127 14.71 -16.57 14.94
CA ILE A 127 14.56 -16.06 16.31
C ILE A 127 13.14 -16.30 16.83
N ASN A 128 12.13 -15.87 16.07
CA ASN A 128 10.74 -15.79 16.56
C ASN A 128 9.71 -16.47 15.66
N GLY A 129 10.13 -17.03 14.52
CA GLY A 129 9.30 -17.83 13.61
C GLY A 129 8.32 -17.01 12.77
N VAL A 130 8.49 -15.69 12.67
CA VAL A 130 7.57 -14.81 11.93
C VAL A 130 8.15 -14.49 10.54
N PRO A 131 7.70 -15.14 9.46
CA PRO A 131 8.24 -14.86 8.13
C PRO A 131 7.89 -13.44 7.66
N LEU A 132 8.46 -13.03 6.53
CA LEU A 132 8.05 -11.85 5.79
C LEU A 132 6.53 -11.83 5.61
N ARG A 133 5.89 -10.83 6.20
CA ARG A 133 4.43 -10.78 6.28
C ARG A 133 3.92 -9.36 6.16
N ARG A 134 2.73 -9.25 5.54
CA ARG A 134 1.96 -8.01 5.50
C ARG A 134 1.09 -7.88 6.75
N VAL A 135 1.15 -6.73 7.39
CA VAL A 135 0.40 -6.44 8.60
C VAL A 135 -0.29 -5.08 8.49
N ASN A 136 -1.52 -4.99 8.99
CA ASN A 136 -2.21 -3.70 9.07
C ASN A 136 -1.70 -2.93 10.30
N GLN A 137 -1.30 -1.68 10.08
CA GLN A 137 -0.82 -0.73 11.08
C GLN A 137 -1.71 -0.58 12.32
N ALA A 138 -3.02 -0.79 12.20
CA ALA A 138 -3.95 -0.71 13.33
C ALA A 138 -3.73 -1.82 14.38
N TYR A 139 -3.21 -2.98 13.97
CA TYR A 139 -3.01 -4.14 14.84
C TYR A 139 -1.58 -4.26 15.35
N VAL A 140 -0.91 -3.12 15.51
CA VAL A 140 0.50 -3.04 15.87
C VAL A 140 0.74 -1.94 16.90
N ILE A 141 1.51 -2.27 17.93
CA ILE A 141 2.14 -1.29 18.81
C ILE A 141 3.54 -1.03 18.29
N ALA A 142 3.85 0.24 18.02
CA ALA A 142 5.21 0.66 17.70
C ALA A 142 5.95 0.89 19.01
N THR A 143 7.12 0.28 19.16
CA THR A 143 7.99 0.52 20.31
C THR A 143 8.99 1.64 19.99
N SER A 144 9.65 2.14 21.02
CA SER A 144 10.76 3.10 20.92
C SER A 144 12.05 2.48 20.35
N THR A 145 12.20 1.15 20.43
CA THR A 145 13.40 0.43 19.96
C THR A 145 13.49 0.39 18.43
N LYS A 146 14.69 0.66 17.91
CA LYS A 146 14.98 0.73 16.48
C LYS A 146 16.24 -0.06 16.13
N VAL A 147 16.19 -0.73 14.99
CA VAL A 147 17.31 -1.47 14.39
C VAL A 147 17.71 -0.76 13.10
N ASP A 148 19.00 -0.69 12.77
CA ASP A 148 19.42 -0.18 11.47
C ASP A 148 19.12 -1.21 10.36
N ILE A 149 18.45 -0.75 9.29
CA ILE A 149 17.98 -1.56 8.16
C ILE A 149 18.62 -1.08 6.85
N SER A 150 19.60 -0.19 6.91
CA SER A 150 20.29 0.38 5.74
C SER A 150 20.79 -0.67 4.74
N GLN A 151 21.19 -1.85 5.21
CA GLN A 151 21.74 -2.94 4.39
C GLN A 151 20.70 -3.92 3.83
N VAL A 152 19.40 -3.75 4.13
CA VAL A 152 18.36 -4.72 3.75
C VAL A 152 17.63 -4.30 2.49
N ASN A 153 17.81 -5.09 1.43
CA ASN A 153 17.12 -4.85 0.15
C ASN A 153 15.66 -5.31 0.22
N THR A 154 14.73 -4.40 -0.01
CA THR A 154 13.27 -4.68 0.08
C THR A 154 12.51 -4.40 -1.20
N ASP A 155 13.16 -4.00 -2.28
CA ASP A 155 12.52 -3.54 -3.52
C ASP A 155 11.71 -4.62 -4.23
N LYS A 156 12.14 -5.89 -4.15
CA LYS A 156 11.44 -7.04 -4.74
C LYS A 156 10.03 -7.25 -4.18
N PHE A 157 9.77 -6.83 -2.94
CA PHE A 157 8.54 -7.17 -2.22
C PHE A 157 7.43 -6.15 -2.45
N ASP A 158 6.44 -6.55 -3.25
CA ASP A 158 5.21 -5.80 -3.50
C ASP A 158 3.96 -6.56 -3.01
N ASP A 159 2.80 -5.89 -3.02
CA ASP A 159 1.54 -6.51 -2.62
C ASP A 159 1.17 -7.77 -3.41
N LYS A 160 1.57 -7.83 -4.69
CA LYS A 160 1.34 -8.98 -5.58
C LYS A 160 2.08 -10.22 -5.10
N TYR A 161 3.31 -10.06 -4.59
CA TYR A 161 4.13 -11.16 -4.07
C TYR A 161 3.42 -11.94 -2.94
N PHE A 162 2.63 -11.24 -2.13
CA PHE A 162 1.91 -11.81 -1.00
C PHE A 162 0.44 -12.15 -1.29
N THR A 163 -0.01 -12.08 -2.54
CA THR A 163 -1.36 -12.53 -2.88
C THR A 163 -1.47 -14.05 -2.74
N LYS A 164 -2.58 -14.51 -2.15
CA LYS A 164 -2.88 -15.94 -2.08
C LYS A 164 -3.30 -16.42 -3.47
N GLU A 165 -2.71 -17.52 -3.91
CA GLU A 165 -3.14 -18.21 -5.12
C GLU A 165 -4.60 -18.67 -4.96
N LYS A 166 -5.45 -18.22 -5.88
CA LYS A 166 -6.85 -18.68 -5.95
C LYS A 166 -6.87 -19.99 -6.73
N ARG A 167 -7.20 -21.10 -6.06
CA ARG A 167 -7.54 -22.35 -6.75
C ARG A 167 -8.80 -22.10 -7.57
N LYS A 168 -8.79 -22.47 -8.87
CA LYS A 168 -10.03 -22.49 -9.67
C LYS A 168 -10.95 -23.54 -9.06
N ARG A 169 -12.20 -23.16 -8.77
CA ARG A 169 -13.21 -24.14 -8.34
C ARG A 169 -13.45 -25.09 -9.52
N ALA A 170 -13.05 -26.36 -9.36
CA ALA A 170 -13.49 -27.41 -10.26
C ALA A 170 -15.00 -27.63 -10.05
N LYS A 171 -15.74 -27.90 -11.13
CA LYS A 171 -17.14 -28.34 -11.02
C LYS A 171 -17.11 -29.77 -10.49
N LYS A 172 -17.17 -29.94 -9.17
CA LYS A 172 -17.25 -31.25 -8.51
C LYS A 172 -18.71 -31.57 -8.21
N SER A 173 -19.11 -32.83 -8.42
CA SER A 173 -20.39 -33.37 -7.96
C SER A 173 -20.35 -33.57 -6.43
N GLU A 174 -21.52 -33.77 -5.83
CA GLU A 174 -21.75 -33.73 -4.36
C GLU A 174 -20.84 -34.69 -3.57
N GLY A 175 -20.43 -35.82 -4.16
CA GLY A 175 -19.60 -36.85 -3.50
C GLY A 175 -18.10 -36.53 -3.41
N GLU A 176 -17.52 -35.79 -4.37
CA GLU A 176 -16.07 -35.48 -4.42
C GLU A 176 -15.70 -34.23 -3.61
N PHE A 177 -16.69 -33.62 -2.94
CA PHE A 177 -16.52 -32.39 -2.17
C PHE A 177 -15.79 -32.62 -0.84
N PHE A 178 -16.00 -33.78 -0.19
CA PHE A 178 -15.45 -34.09 1.14
C PHE A 178 -14.04 -34.73 1.11
N GLU A 179 -13.65 -35.40 0.02
CA GLU A 179 -12.31 -36.02 -0.09
C GLU A 179 -11.20 -35.00 -0.41
N ALA A 180 -11.55 -33.84 -0.97
CA ALA A 180 -10.60 -32.80 -1.37
C ALA A 180 -10.02 -31.99 -0.20
N GLU A 181 -10.56 -32.13 1.02
CA GLU A 181 -10.08 -31.42 2.20
C GLU A 181 -8.82 -32.05 2.82
N LYS A 182 -8.48 -33.29 2.43
CA LYS A 182 -7.25 -33.99 2.82
C LYS A 182 -6.08 -33.83 1.85
N GLU A 183 -6.18 -32.93 0.87
CA GLU A 183 -5.04 -32.59 0.01
C GLU A 183 -3.92 -31.90 0.80
N GLU A 184 -2.98 -32.72 1.23
CA GLU A 184 -1.53 -32.50 1.27
C GLU A 184 -1.09 -31.10 1.70
N THR A 185 -0.49 -31.06 2.89
CA THR A 185 0.39 -29.98 3.38
C THR A 185 1.15 -29.32 2.24
N LYS A 186 0.60 -28.20 1.71
CA LYS A 186 1.20 -27.45 0.61
C LYS A 186 2.64 -27.14 0.98
N ALA A 187 3.59 -27.80 0.32
CA ALA A 187 5.00 -27.52 0.47
C ALA A 187 5.23 -26.04 0.16
N LEU A 188 5.91 -25.33 1.07
CA LEU A 188 6.22 -23.92 0.86
C LEU A 188 7.16 -23.77 -0.35
N PRO A 189 6.86 -22.86 -1.30
CA PRO A 189 7.73 -22.60 -2.44
C PRO A 189 9.15 -22.29 -1.99
N GLN A 190 10.14 -22.93 -2.62
CA GLN A 190 11.54 -22.79 -2.25
C GLN A 190 12.02 -21.33 -2.36
N GLU A 191 11.57 -20.62 -3.39
CA GLU A 191 11.84 -19.20 -3.62
C GLU A 191 11.55 -18.33 -2.40
N LYS A 192 10.43 -18.58 -1.70
CA LYS A 192 10.05 -17.79 -0.51
C LYS A 192 10.99 -18.03 0.67
N LYS A 193 11.57 -19.23 0.77
CA LYS A 193 12.54 -19.56 1.82
C LYS A 193 13.87 -18.86 1.54
N ASP A 194 14.29 -18.81 0.28
CA ASP A 194 15.54 -18.18 -0.11
C ASP A 194 15.46 -16.65 -0.02
N ASP A 195 14.32 -16.08 -0.41
CA ASP A 195 14.00 -14.66 -0.18
C ASP A 195 13.97 -14.30 1.32
N GLN A 196 13.48 -15.21 2.18
CA GLN A 196 13.52 -15.00 3.62
C GLN A 196 14.96 -14.99 4.15
N LYS A 197 15.80 -15.94 3.72
CA LYS A 197 17.20 -16.03 4.16
C LYS A 197 18.00 -14.80 3.73
N SER A 198 17.76 -14.29 2.52
CA SER A 198 18.49 -13.12 2.00
C SER A 198 18.17 -11.85 2.78
N VAL A 199 16.93 -11.69 3.24
CA VAL A 199 16.51 -10.57 4.09
C VAL A 199 16.95 -10.75 5.54
N ASP A 200 16.85 -11.97 6.08
CA ASP A 200 17.17 -12.24 7.48
C ASP A 200 18.68 -12.20 7.75
N ALA A 201 19.53 -12.57 6.79
CA ALA A 201 20.99 -12.56 6.98
C ALA A 201 21.55 -11.19 7.42
N PRO A 202 21.26 -10.05 6.74
CA PRO A 202 21.68 -8.73 7.20
C PRO A 202 20.94 -8.28 8.47
N LEU A 203 19.64 -8.61 8.63
CA LEU A 203 18.88 -8.25 9.82
C LEU A 203 19.43 -8.89 11.09
N ILE A 204 19.79 -10.18 11.04
CA ILE A 204 20.33 -10.89 12.19
C ILE A 204 21.66 -10.28 12.63
N LYS A 205 22.52 -9.91 11.67
CA LYS A 205 23.79 -9.22 11.98
C LYS A 205 23.54 -7.90 12.70
N ALA A 206 22.58 -7.09 12.23
CA ALA A 206 22.21 -5.83 12.87
C ALA A 206 21.61 -6.04 14.27
N ILE A 207 20.86 -7.14 14.47
CA ILE A 207 20.25 -7.47 15.77
C ILE A 207 21.28 -7.98 16.77
N GLU A 208 22.24 -8.80 16.33
CA GLU A 208 23.31 -9.33 17.19
C GLU A 208 24.33 -8.25 17.60
N ALA A 209 24.41 -7.15 16.84
CA ALA A 209 25.21 -5.99 17.22
C ALA A 209 24.61 -5.21 18.41
N VAL A 210 23.31 -5.39 18.73
CA VAL A 210 22.65 -4.75 19.86
C VAL A 210 22.49 -5.76 20.98
N GLU A 211 23.04 -5.44 22.15
CA GLU A 211 22.99 -6.30 23.34
C GLU A 211 21.53 -6.65 23.71
N ASP A 212 21.29 -7.91 24.07
CA ASP A 212 19.99 -8.50 24.46
C ASP A 212 18.83 -8.41 23.46
N LEU A 213 19.00 -7.77 22.30
CA LEU A 213 17.91 -7.56 21.35
C LEU A 213 17.40 -8.87 20.74
N LYS A 214 18.28 -9.86 20.57
CA LYS A 214 17.92 -11.21 20.12
C LYS A 214 16.96 -11.90 21.10
N ALA A 215 17.25 -11.81 22.40
CA ALA A 215 16.38 -12.35 23.45
C ALA A 215 15.06 -11.58 23.51
N TYR A 216 15.12 -10.25 23.40
CA TYR A 216 13.94 -9.39 23.33
C TYR A 216 13.00 -9.76 22.17
N LEU A 217 13.52 -9.98 20.95
CA LEU A 217 12.71 -10.37 19.79
C LEU A 217 12.14 -11.79 19.88
N GLY A 218 12.84 -12.71 20.53
CA GLY A 218 12.37 -14.07 20.79
C GLY A 218 11.23 -14.12 21.81
N ALA A 219 11.29 -13.26 22.82
CA ALA A 219 10.29 -13.16 23.88
C ALA A 219 8.95 -12.60 23.36
N ARG A 220 7.86 -13.14 23.92
CA ARG A 220 6.49 -12.76 23.58
C ARG A 220 6.00 -11.68 24.54
N PHE A 221 5.38 -10.64 24.01
CA PHE A 221 4.66 -9.63 24.78
C PHE A 221 3.36 -10.22 25.35
N SER A 222 3.19 -10.06 26.65
CA SER A 222 1.96 -10.30 27.39
C SER A 222 1.84 -9.27 28.51
N LEU A 223 0.61 -8.98 28.92
CA LEU A 223 0.35 -8.19 30.13
C LEU A 223 0.22 -9.16 31.31
N ARG A 224 0.92 -8.86 32.40
CA ARG A 224 0.78 -9.59 33.67
C ARG A 224 -0.19 -8.84 34.58
N SER A 225 -0.66 -9.49 35.64
CA SER A 225 -1.47 -8.85 36.66
C SER A 225 -0.77 -7.60 37.19
N GLY A 226 -1.51 -6.49 37.32
CA GLY A 226 -0.99 -5.20 37.75
C GLY A 226 -0.40 -4.31 36.64
N MET A 227 -0.11 -4.84 35.44
CA MET A 227 0.39 -4.01 34.33
C MET A 227 -0.75 -3.29 33.61
N LYS A 228 -0.79 -1.96 33.67
CA LYS A 228 -1.79 -1.15 32.98
C LYS A 228 -1.23 -0.55 31.68
N PRO A 229 -1.81 -0.83 30.51
CA PRO A 229 -1.25 -0.37 29.23
C PRO A 229 -1.12 1.15 29.06
N HIS A 230 -1.94 1.94 29.78
CA HIS A 230 -1.86 3.41 29.74
C HIS A 230 -0.69 3.97 30.58
N GLU A 231 -0.12 3.18 31.48
CA GLU A 231 1.08 3.51 32.26
C GLU A 231 2.36 3.01 31.58
N LEU A 232 2.24 2.07 30.62
CA LEU A 232 3.40 1.53 29.90
C LEU A 232 3.88 2.47 28.80
N VAL A 233 5.19 2.66 28.75
CA VAL A 233 5.87 3.30 27.62
C VAL A 233 6.37 2.22 26.69
N PHE A 234 5.95 2.29 25.43
CA PHE A 234 6.32 1.35 24.38
C PHE A 234 7.45 1.92 23.53
#